data_AF-B1V9S7-F1
#
_entry.id   AF-B1V9S7-F1
#
_cell.length_a   1.000
_cell.length_b   1.000
_cell.length_c   1.000
_cell.angle_alpha   90.00
_cell.angle_beta   90.00
_cell.angle_gamma   90.00
#
_symmetry.space_group_name_H-M   'P 1'
#
loop_
_entity.id
_entity.type
_entity.pdbx_description
1 polymer ?
#
loop_
_entity_poly.entity_id
_entity_poly.type
_entity_poly.pdbx_seq_one_letter_code
_entity_poly.pdbx_strand_id
1 'polypeptide(L)' 'MAIIIQKQCKNGNTYIYYSNGKIKTIHKDGKITWRTKRIFAKTTHRPF' A
#
# COMPACT_ATOMS: atom_id res chain seq x y z
N MET A 1 7.02 -7.16 -10.97
CA MET A 1 6.63 -6.95 -9.56
C MET A 1 5.63 -8.02 -9.19
N ALA A 2 5.92 -8.85 -8.18
CA ALA A 2 5.00 -9.90 -7.76
C ALA A 2 3.86 -9.30 -6.91
N ILE A 3 2.63 -9.71 -7.21
CA ILE A 3 1.46 -9.41 -6.38
C ILE A 3 1.47 -10.40 -5.22
N ILE A 4 1.49 -9.89 -3.98
CA ILE A 4 1.39 -10.73 -2.78
C ILE A 4 -0.08 -10.94 -2.42
N ILE A 5 -0.84 -9.84 -2.36
CA ILE A 5 -2.23 -9.86 -1.88
C ILE A 5 -3.06 -8.99 -2.79
N GLN A 6 -4.19 -9.52 -3.25
CA GLN A 6 -5.25 -8.75 -3.89
C GLN A 6 -6.51 -8.88 -3.02
N LYS A 7 -7.02 -7.74 -2.57
CA LYS A 7 -8.22 -7.69 -1.72
C LYS A 7 -9.21 -6.69 -2.29
N GLN A 8 -10.40 -7.18 -2.62
CA GLN A 8 -11.54 -6.32 -2.92
C GLN A 8 -12.28 -6.02 -1.62
N CYS A 9 -12.49 -4.73 -1.34
CA CYS A 9 -13.18 -4.28 -0.14
C CYS A 9 -14.67 -4.03 -0.43
N LYS A 10 -15.52 -4.16 0.60
CA LYS A 10 -16.98 -3.95 0.50
C LYS A 10 -17.37 -2.54 0.02
N ASN A 11 -16.47 -1.57 0.10
CA ASN A 11 -16.65 -0.22 -0.42
C ASN A 11 -16.45 -0.11 -1.96
N GLY A 12 -16.09 -1.20 -2.63
CA GLY A 12 -15.81 -1.24 -4.07
C GLY A 12 -14.35 -0.95 -4.43
N ASN A 13 -13.49 -0.64 -3.46
CA ASN A 13 -12.07 -0.41 -3.72
C ASN A 13 -11.30 -1.74 -3.73
N THR A 14 -10.36 -1.87 -4.66
CA THR A 14 -9.44 -3.01 -4.74
C THR A 14 -8.05 -2.58 -4.30
N TYR A 15 -7.48 -3.31 -3.35
CA TYR A 15 -6.13 -3.10 -2.85
C TYR A 15 -5.23 -4.23 -3.33
N ILE A 16 -4.11 -3.86 -3.93
CA ILE A 16 -3.10 -4.77 -4.47
C ILE A 16 -1.79 -4.45 -3.76
N TYR A 17 -1.28 -5.42 -3.00
CA TYR A 17 -0.01 -5.35 -2.30
C TYR A 17 1.07 -6.05 -3.13
N TYR A 18 2.19 -5.36 -3.34
CA TYR A 18 3.33 -5.87 -4.09
C TYR A 18 4.49 -6.22 -3.17
N SER A 19 5.34 -7.14 -3.62
CA SER A 19 6.51 -7.62 -2.86
C SER A 19 7.55 -6.56 -2.51
N ASN A 20 7.55 -5.44 -3.22
CA ASN A 20 8.42 -4.30 -2.98
C ASN A 20 7.85 -3.27 -1.98
N GLY A 21 6.79 -3.61 -1.25
CA GLY A 21 6.16 -2.72 -0.29
C GLY A 21 5.30 -1.62 -0.92
N LYS A 22 5.07 -1.66 -2.25
CA LYS A 22 4.10 -0.80 -2.91
C LYS A 22 2.69 -1.35 -2.77
N ILE A 23 1.74 -0.45 -2.70
CA ILE A 23 0.31 -0.70 -2.60
C ILE A 23 -0.36 0.08 -3.73
N LYS A 24 -1.09 -0.63 -4.60
CA LYS A 24 -1.96 -0.02 -5.60
C LYS A 24 -3.39 -0.12 -5.09
N THR A 25 -4.11 0.99 -5.10
CA THR A 25 -5.53 1.03 -4.80
C THR A 25 -6.26 1.45 -6.07
N ILE A 26 -7.19 0.61 -6.50
CA ILE A 26 -8.14 0.90 -7.58
C ILE A 26 -9.44 1.24 -6.87
N HIS A 27 -9.85 2.50 -6.97
CA HIS A 27 -11.07 2.99 -6.38
C HIS A 27 -12.27 2.62 -7.25
N LYS A 28 -13.46 2.60 -6.65
CA LYS A 28 -14.71 2.29 -7.36
C LYS A 28 -15.01 3.25 -8.52
N ASP A 29 -14.57 4.50 -8.41
CA ASP A 29 -14.68 5.54 -9.45
C ASP A 29 -13.70 5.37 -10.61
N GLY A 30 -12.86 4.31 -10.57
CA GLY A 30 -11.83 4.05 -11.57
C GLY A 30 -10.50 4.75 -11.30
N LYS A 31 -10.41 5.58 -10.24
CA LYS A 31 -9.16 6.24 -9.88
C LYS A 31 -8.14 5.21 -9.40
N ILE A 32 -6.90 5.33 -9.86
CA ILE A 32 -5.80 4.48 -9.42
C ILE A 32 -4.85 5.32 -8.57
N THR A 33 -4.63 4.91 -7.32
CA THR A 33 -3.65 5.56 -6.44
C THR A 33 -2.55 4.60 -6.05
N TRP A 34 -1.32 5.09 -6.03
CA TRP A 34 -0.16 4.35 -5.58
C TRP A 34 0.32 4.88 -4.23
N ARG A 35 0.57 3.97 -3.30
CA ARG A 35 1.23 4.26 -2.02
C ARG A 35 2.41 3.34 -1.85
N THR A 36 3.50 3.85 -1.33
CA THR A 36 4.61 3.01 -0.89
C THR A 36 4.54 2.96 0.63
N LYS A 37 4.43 1.77 1.21
CA LYS A 37 4.56 1.63 2.66
C LYS A 37 6.02 1.98 2.99
N ARG A 38 6.25 3.13 3.63
CA ARG A 38 7.57 3.45 4.20
C ARG A 38 7.83 2.45 5.32
N ILE A 39 8.67 1.46 5.05
CA ILE A 39 9.07 0.45 6.04
C ILE A 39 10.09 1.05 7.03
N PHE A 40 10.71 2.18 6.67
CA PHE A 40 11.61 2.93 7.55
C PHE A 40 10.92 4.21 8.06
N ALA A 41 10.09 4.07 9.09
CA ALA A 41 10.00 5.16 10.06
C ALA A 41 11.36 5.19 10.73
N LYS A 42 12.12 6.27 10.53
CA LYS A 42 13.39 6.50 11.21
C LYS A 42 13.16 6.22 12.70
N THR A 43 13.84 5.21 13.25
CA THR A 43 14.09 5.14 14.68
C THR A 43 14.86 6.42 15.00
N THR A 44 14.18 7.47 15.40
CA THR A 44 14.83 8.63 15.99
C THR A 44 15.44 8.10 17.28
N HIS A 45 16.73 7.76 17.24
CA HIS A 45 17.55 7.60 18.43
C HIS A 45 17.38 8.91 19.22
N ARG A 46 16.59 8.87 20.29
CA ARG A 46 16.49 9.96 21.26
C ARG A 46 17.78 9.87 22.09
N PRO A 47 18.74 10.80 21.99
CA PRO A 47 19.80 10.84 22.97
C PRO A 47 19.18 11.34 24.29
N PHE A 48 19.51 10.63 25.36
CA PHE A 48 19.20 10.96 26.74
C PHE A 48 19.93 12.23 27.17
#